data_AF-A0A8K0HGB5-F1
#
_entry.id   AF-A0A8K0HGB5-F1
#
_cell.length_a   1.000
_cell.length_b   1.000
_cell.length_c   1.000
_cell.angle_alpha   90.00
_cell.angle_beta   90.00
_cell.angle_gamma   90.00
#
_symmetry.space_group_name_H-M   'P 1'
#
loop_
_entity.id
_entity.type
_entity.pdbx_description
1 polymer ?
#
loop_
_entity_poly.entity_id
_entity_poly.type
_entity_poly.pdbx_seq_one_letter_code
_entity_poly.pdbx_strand_id
1 'polypeptide(L)'
;MREILHIQGGQCGNQIGAKFWEVICDEHGIDHTGKYSGDSELQLERINVYYNEASGGRYVPRAVLMDLEPGTMDSVRSGPFGQIFRPDNFVFGQSGAGNNWAKGHYTEGAELIDSVLDVVRKEAENCDCLQGIENETLTLFVPELAMLIGFREDPICVYLLENNCEINCLCLLYFSE
;
A
#
# COMPACT_ATOMS: atom_id res chain seq x y z
N MET A 1 -5.53 -16.05 8.67
CA MET A 1 -4.60 -15.68 9.75
C MET A 1 -5.06 -14.29 10.13
N ARG A 2 -4.21 -13.27 10.30
CA ARG A 2 -4.69 -11.89 10.30
C ARG A 2 -3.89 -11.14 9.25
N GLU A 3 -4.47 -10.83 8.10
CA GLU A 3 -3.74 -10.23 6.98
C GLU A 3 -4.09 -8.74 6.78
N ILE A 4 -3.10 -7.93 6.43
CA ILE A 4 -3.25 -6.50 6.16
C ILE A 4 -2.79 -6.22 4.72
N LEU A 5 -3.61 -5.48 3.98
CA LEU A 5 -3.25 -4.94 2.67
C LEU A 5 -2.80 -3.49 2.83
N HIS A 6 -1.55 -3.20 2.48
CA HIS A 6 -1.00 -1.85 2.45
C HIS A 6 -1.34 -1.17 1.13
N ILE A 7 -1.80 0.07 1.16
CA ILE A 7 -2.06 0.89 -0.02
C ILE A 7 -1.33 2.20 0.17
N GLN A 8 -0.44 2.53 -0.77
CA GLN A 8 0.31 3.78 -0.76
C GLN A 8 0.03 4.56 -2.04
N GLY A 9 -0.24 5.86 -1.89
CA GLY A 9 -0.76 6.70 -2.96
C GLY A 9 -0.08 8.05 -3.05
N GLY A 10 0.29 8.44 -4.27
CA GLY A 10 0.91 9.73 -4.57
C GLY A 10 2.37 9.82 -4.14
N GLN A 11 3.01 10.94 -4.45
CA GLN A 11 4.44 11.12 -4.24
C GLN A 11 4.88 10.97 -2.77
N CYS A 12 4.14 11.56 -1.82
CA CYS A 12 4.46 11.47 -0.40
C CYS A 12 4.21 10.06 0.15
N GLY A 13 3.01 9.51 -0.09
CA GLY A 13 2.63 8.17 0.37
C GLY A 13 3.58 7.08 -0.11
N ASN A 14 4.01 7.14 -1.37
CA ASN A 14 4.99 6.18 -1.90
C ASN A 14 6.39 6.33 -1.31
N GLN A 15 6.82 7.53 -0.90
CA GLN A 15 8.11 7.74 -0.23
C GLN A 15 8.10 7.20 1.20
N ILE A 16 7.03 7.49 1.94
CA ILE A 16 6.84 6.98 3.30
C ILE A 16 6.73 5.46 3.25
N GLY A 17 5.86 4.93 2.38
CA GLY A 17 5.68 3.50 2.21
C GLY A 17 6.97 2.78 1.81
N ALA A 18 7.79 3.36 0.92
CA ALA A 18 9.10 2.79 0.59
C ALA A 18 10.02 2.68 1.82
N LYS A 19 10.00 3.68 2.72
CA LYS A 19 10.76 3.63 3.98
C LYS A 19 10.16 2.71 5.01
N PHE A 20 8.84 2.63 5.10
CA PHE A 20 8.14 1.64 5.91
C PHE A 20 8.55 0.22 5.52
N TRP A 21 8.48 -0.11 4.23
CA TRP A 21 8.85 -1.44 3.74
C TRP A 21 10.33 -1.76 3.93
N GLU A 22 11.24 -0.79 3.85
CA GLU A 22 12.66 -0.97 4.19
C GLU A 22 12.83 -1.42 5.65
N VAL A 23 12.19 -0.70 6.59
CA VAL A 23 12.28 -1.02 8.03
C VAL A 23 11.65 -2.38 8.33
N ILE A 24 10.46 -2.67 7.80
CA ILE A 24 9.78 -3.94 8.04
C ILE A 24 10.54 -5.12 7.40
N CYS A 25 11.16 -4.94 6.23
CA CYS A 25 12.03 -5.97 5.65
C CYS A 25 13.21 -6.28 6.57
N ASP A 26 13.88 -5.24 7.07
CA ASP A 26 15.02 -5.40 7.97
C ASP A 26 14.62 -6.07 9.30
N GLU A 27 13.48 -5.68 9.89
CA GLU A 27 12.96 -6.28 11.12
C GLU A 27 12.63 -7.77 10.95
N HIS A 28 12.07 -8.17 9.80
CA HIS A 28 11.72 -9.55 9.48
C HIS A 28 12.88 -10.34 8.83
N GLY A 29 14.06 -9.73 8.64
CA GLY A 29 15.21 -10.38 8.03
C GLY A 29 15.02 -10.74 6.55
N ILE A 30 14.18 -9.99 5.83
CA ILE A 30 13.90 -10.18 4.41
C ILE A 30 14.89 -9.36 3.58
N ASP A 31 15.61 -10.04 2.69
CA ASP A 31 16.56 -9.38 1.79
C ASP A 31 15.88 -8.66 0.62
N HIS A 32 16.66 -7.91 -0.16
CA HIS A 32 16.18 -7.18 -1.34
C HIS A 32 15.62 -8.08 -2.46
N THR A 33 15.77 -9.40 -2.38
CA THR A 33 15.17 -10.37 -3.30
C THR A 33 13.83 -10.91 -2.80
N GLY A 34 13.50 -10.64 -1.54
CA GLY A 34 12.34 -11.18 -0.83
C GLY A 34 12.64 -12.50 -0.12
N LYS A 35 13.90 -12.91 0.05
CA LYS A 35 14.24 -14.15 0.76
C LYS A 35 14.51 -13.88 2.23
N TYR A 36 14.12 -14.83 3.07
CA TYR A 36 14.47 -14.79 4.49
C TYR A 36 15.95 -15.11 4.70
N SER A 37 16.62 -14.22 5.42
CA SER A 37 18.03 -14.27 5.79
C SER A 37 18.25 -13.98 7.28
N GLY A 38 17.17 -13.98 8.08
CA GLY A 38 17.19 -13.72 9.50
C GLY A 38 17.72 -14.89 10.34
N ASP A 39 17.90 -14.63 11.63
CA ASP A 39 18.50 -15.55 12.61
C ASP A 39 17.51 -16.02 13.70
N SER A 40 16.27 -15.52 13.69
CA SER A 40 15.28 -15.76 14.74
C SER A 40 13.94 -16.25 14.20
N GLU A 41 13.47 -17.40 14.68
CA GLU A 41 12.15 -17.95 14.31
C GLU A 41 10.99 -16.97 14.63
N LEU A 42 11.17 -16.08 15.59
CA LEU A 42 10.18 -15.04 15.94
C LEU A 42 9.92 -14.07 14.78
N GLN A 43 10.91 -13.85 13.90
CA GLN A 43 10.75 -13.00 12.71
C GLN A 43 9.77 -13.61 11.70
N LEU A 44 9.58 -14.94 11.73
CA LEU A 44 8.66 -15.66 10.85
C LEU A 44 7.28 -15.86 11.47
N GLU A 45 7.14 -15.77 12.80
CA GLU A 45 5.93 -16.15 13.54
C GLU A 45 4.66 -15.39 13.08
N ARG A 46 4.80 -14.21 12.47
CA ARG A 46 3.68 -13.40 11.94
C ARG A 46 3.98 -12.71 10.62
N ILE A 47 4.92 -13.22 9.84
CA ILE A 47 5.32 -12.58 8.57
C ILE A 47 4.16 -12.50 7.56
N ASN A 48 3.22 -13.46 7.63
CA ASN A 48 2.06 -13.52 6.75
C ASN A 48 1.07 -12.35 6.91
N VAL A 49 1.20 -11.54 7.97
CA VAL A 49 0.38 -10.34 8.16
C VAL A 49 0.61 -9.36 7.02
N TYR A 50 1.88 -9.08 6.70
CA TYR A 50 2.29 -8.10 5.69
C TYR A 50 2.78 -8.73 4.39
N TYR A 51 3.19 -10.00 4.41
CA TYR A 51 3.76 -10.68 3.26
C TYR A 51 2.87 -11.83 2.76
N ASN A 52 2.95 -12.05 1.46
CA ASN A 52 2.57 -13.28 0.79
C ASN A 52 3.81 -14.18 0.66
N GLU A 53 3.72 -15.43 1.11
CA GLU A 53 4.74 -16.43 0.80
C GLU A 53 4.51 -17.00 -0.62
N ALA A 54 5.37 -16.60 -1.55
CA ALA A 54 5.40 -17.12 -2.91
C ALA A 54 6.31 -18.36 -3.01
N SER A 55 6.17 -19.08 -4.12
CA SER A 55 6.99 -20.26 -4.40
C SER A 55 8.49 -19.95 -4.34
N GLY A 56 9.26 -20.89 -3.78
CA GLY A 56 10.71 -20.74 -3.62
C GLY A 56 11.15 -19.97 -2.38
N GLY A 57 10.28 -19.84 -1.36
CA GLY A 57 10.59 -19.19 -0.08
C GLY A 57 10.77 -17.68 -0.21
N ARG A 58 10.03 -17.08 -1.15
CA ARG A 58 10.08 -15.64 -1.42
C ARG A 58 8.88 -14.96 -0.77
N TYR A 59 9.13 -14.00 0.11
CA TYR A 59 8.14 -13.14 0.73
C TYR A 59 7.93 -11.89 -0.12
N VAL A 60 6.68 -11.65 -0.49
CA VAL A 60 6.25 -10.55 -1.36
C VAL A 60 5.29 -9.66 -0.57
N PRO A 61 5.55 -8.35 -0.42
CA PRO A 61 4.64 -7.46 0.29
C PRO A 61 3.21 -7.49 -0.26
N ARG A 62 2.23 -7.50 0.64
CA ARG A 62 0.82 -7.19 0.35
C ARG A 62 0.67 -5.69 0.24
N ALA A 63 1.18 -5.12 -0.84
CA ALA A 63 1.15 -3.68 -1.09
C ALA A 63 0.56 -3.37 -2.47
N VAL A 64 -0.24 -2.31 -2.55
CA VAL A 64 -0.70 -1.68 -3.79
C VAL A 64 -0.13 -0.27 -3.86
N LEU A 65 0.56 0.04 -4.94
CA LEU A 65 1.22 1.31 -5.15
C LEU A 65 0.49 2.05 -6.25
N MET A 66 -0.02 3.25 -5.94
CA MET A 66 -0.70 4.07 -6.93
C MET A 66 -0.17 5.49 -7.00
N ASP A 67 -0.16 6.06 -8.20
CA ASP A 67 0.11 7.48 -8.42
C ASP A 67 -0.49 7.92 -9.76
N LEU A 68 -0.87 9.18 -9.88
CA LEU A 68 -1.32 9.75 -11.14
C LEU A 68 -0.15 10.02 -12.10
N GLU A 69 1.08 9.99 -11.58
CA GLU A 69 2.31 10.20 -12.35
C GLU A 69 3.23 8.96 -12.36
N PRO A 70 3.85 8.63 -13.49
CA PRO A 70 4.75 7.48 -13.58
C PRO A 70 6.08 7.68 -12.84
N GLY A 71 6.52 8.93 -12.65
CA GLY A 71 7.86 9.22 -12.10
C GLY A 71 8.08 8.71 -10.68
N THR A 72 7.04 8.69 -9.86
CA THR A 72 7.10 8.12 -8.50
C THR A 72 7.34 6.61 -8.55
N MET A 73 6.72 5.91 -9.51
CA MET A 73 6.85 4.44 -9.64
C MET A 73 8.27 4.05 -10.06
N ASP A 74 8.88 4.78 -10.97
CA ASP A 74 10.28 4.58 -11.37
C ASP A 74 11.22 4.76 -10.17
N SER A 75 10.94 5.76 -9.34
CA SER A 75 11.70 6.03 -8.12
C SER A 75 11.62 4.85 -7.14
N VAL A 76 10.41 4.34 -6.87
CA VAL A 76 10.22 3.18 -5.97
C VAL A 76 10.88 1.92 -6.54
N ARG A 77 10.71 1.63 -7.83
CA ARG A 77 11.33 0.46 -8.50
C ARG A 77 12.86 0.51 -8.49
N SER A 78 13.44 1.70 -8.58
CA SER A 78 14.89 1.93 -8.49
C SER A 78 15.43 1.87 -7.06
N GLY A 79 14.55 1.87 -6.05
CA GLY A 79 14.89 1.76 -4.65
C GLY A 79 15.46 0.38 -4.27
N PRO A 80 16.07 0.28 -3.08
CA PRO A 80 16.74 -0.95 -2.63
C PRO A 80 15.80 -2.16 -2.58
N PHE A 81 14.56 -1.94 -2.15
CA PHE A 81 13.52 -2.95 -2.07
C PHE A 81 12.55 -2.90 -3.25
N GLY A 82 12.79 -2.11 -4.29
CA GLY A 82 11.85 -1.93 -5.40
C GLY A 82 11.48 -3.23 -6.14
N GLN A 83 12.36 -4.24 -6.09
CA GLN A 83 12.18 -5.53 -6.76
C GLN A 83 11.33 -6.54 -5.99
N ILE A 84 11.04 -6.30 -4.69
CA ILE A 84 10.24 -7.23 -3.88
C ILE A 84 8.75 -7.13 -4.20
N PHE A 85 8.29 -5.95 -4.62
CA PHE A 85 6.89 -5.68 -4.95
C PHE A 85 6.46 -6.41 -6.23
N ARG A 86 5.18 -6.84 -6.30
CA ARG A 86 4.63 -7.41 -7.52
C ARG A 86 4.52 -6.30 -8.59
N PRO A 87 5.03 -6.52 -9.82
CA PRO A 87 4.88 -5.54 -10.89
C PRO A 87 3.42 -5.19 -11.21
N ASP A 88 2.51 -6.15 -11.03
CA ASP A 88 1.07 -6.01 -11.27
C ASP A 88 0.37 -5.10 -10.24
N ASN A 89 1.01 -4.83 -9.09
CA ASN A 89 0.44 -4.02 -8.02
C ASN A 89 0.79 -2.52 -8.15
N PHE A 90 1.50 -2.15 -9.21
CA PHE A 90 1.80 -0.76 -9.55
C PHE A 90 0.72 -0.25 -10.51
N VAL A 91 -0.09 0.69 -10.06
CA VAL A 91 -1.17 1.28 -10.84
C VAL A 91 -0.90 2.77 -11.01
N PHE A 92 -0.63 3.22 -12.23
CA PHE A 92 -0.29 4.62 -12.43
C PHE A 92 -0.93 5.27 -13.66
N GLY A 93 -1.21 6.56 -13.51
CA GLY A 93 -1.72 7.41 -14.58
C GLY A 93 -0.63 7.96 -15.51
N GLN A 94 -1.06 8.80 -16.45
CA GLN A 94 -0.16 9.54 -17.36
C GLN A 94 -0.19 11.06 -17.09
N SER A 95 -1.03 11.51 -16.15
CA SER A 95 -1.36 12.91 -15.92
C SER A 95 -1.52 13.14 -14.42
N GLY A 96 -0.65 13.97 -13.84
CA GLY A 96 -0.72 14.28 -12.41
C GLY A 96 -1.90 15.16 -12.01
N ALA A 97 -2.24 15.13 -10.71
CA ALA A 97 -3.23 16.04 -10.15
C ALA A 97 -2.74 17.50 -10.09
N GLY A 98 -1.42 17.75 -10.11
CA GLY A 98 -0.86 19.10 -10.08
C GLY A 98 -1.26 19.89 -8.83
N ASN A 99 -1.24 19.26 -7.66
CA ASN A 99 -1.71 19.82 -6.38
C ASN A 99 -3.16 20.32 -6.39
N ASN A 100 -3.99 19.83 -7.32
CA ASN A 100 -5.41 20.12 -7.39
C ASN A 100 -6.23 18.90 -6.93
N TRP A 101 -6.83 19.02 -5.75
CA TRP A 101 -7.67 17.97 -5.18
C TRP A 101 -8.85 17.61 -6.08
N ALA A 102 -9.53 18.59 -6.69
CA ALA A 102 -10.68 18.32 -7.56
C ALA A 102 -10.26 17.53 -8.82
N LYS A 103 -9.06 17.78 -9.33
CA LYS A 103 -8.50 17.01 -10.46
C LYS A 103 -8.20 15.57 -10.04
N GLY A 104 -7.60 15.40 -8.86
CA GLY A 104 -7.34 14.07 -8.31
C GLY A 104 -8.63 13.30 -8.01
N HIS A 105 -9.65 13.92 -7.44
CA HIS A 105 -10.84 13.23 -6.97
C HIS A 105 -11.90 13.03 -8.07
N TYR A 106 -12.19 14.07 -8.87
CA TYR A 106 -13.33 14.03 -9.81
C TYR A 106 -12.97 13.73 -11.26
N THR A 107 -11.71 13.86 -11.66
CA THR A 107 -11.31 13.67 -13.07
C THR A 107 -10.25 12.58 -13.23
N GLU A 108 -8.99 12.86 -12.92
CA GLU A 108 -7.88 11.96 -13.25
C GLU A 108 -7.86 10.73 -12.34
N GLY A 109 -8.09 10.91 -11.03
CA GLY A 109 -8.18 9.77 -10.12
C GLY A 109 -9.49 9.00 -10.26
N ALA A 110 -10.57 9.63 -10.73
CA ALA A 110 -11.80 8.91 -11.07
C ALA A 110 -11.59 7.95 -12.26
N GLU A 111 -10.68 8.26 -13.18
CA GLU A 111 -10.30 7.34 -14.26
C GLU A 111 -9.36 6.22 -13.78
N LEU A 112 -8.49 6.50 -12.79
CA LEU A 112 -7.52 5.53 -12.28
C LEU A 112 -8.13 4.55 -11.25
N ILE A 113 -9.13 4.99 -10.47
CA ILE A 113 -9.61 4.26 -9.29
C ILE A 113 -10.15 2.87 -9.62
N ASP A 114 -10.84 2.68 -10.75
CA ASP A 114 -11.35 1.36 -11.14
C ASP A 114 -10.21 0.33 -11.28
N SER A 115 -9.08 0.75 -11.86
CA SER A 115 -7.90 -0.11 -11.99
C SER A 115 -7.27 -0.44 -10.64
N VAL A 116 -7.21 0.55 -9.73
CA VAL A 116 -6.71 0.35 -8.36
C VAL A 116 -7.61 -0.63 -7.60
N LEU A 117 -8.93 -0.44 -7.69
CA LEU A 117 -9.92 -1.28 -7.02
C LEU A 117 -9.88 -2.72 -7.51
N ASP A 118 -9.63 -2.96 -8.80
CA ASP A 118 -9.46 -4.31 -9.34
C ASP A 118 -8.20 -5.00 -8.80
N VAL A 119 -7.10 -4.27 -8.60
CA VAL A 119 -5.87 -4.81 -7.98
C VAL A 119 -6.10 -5.08 -6.49
N VAL A 120 -6.71 -4.13 -5.77
CA VAL A 120 -7.04 -4.27 -4.35
C VAL A 120 -7.95 -5.47 -4.13
N ARG A 121 -8.97 -5.67 -4.99
CA ARG A 121 -9.87 -6.83 -4.92
C ARG A 121 -9.10 -8.14 -5.11
N LYS A 122 -8.20 -8.22 -6.09
CA LYS A 122 -7.37 -9.42 -6.32
C LYS A 122 -6.48 -9.73 -5.12
N GLU A 123 -5.85 -8.73 -4.50
CA GLU A 123 -5.03 -8.95 -3.30
C GLU A 123 -5.89 -9.33 -2.09
N ALA A 124 -7.09 -8.76 -1.95
CA ALA A 124 -8.05 -9.14 -0.91
C ALA A 124 -8.53 -10.59 -1.07
N GLU A 125 -8.84 -11.03 -2.29
CA GLU A 125 -9.22 -12.42 -2.60
C GLU A 125 -8.08 -13.41 -2.36
N ASN A 126 -6.82 -12.95 -2.42
CA ASN A 126 -5.64 -13.75 -2.08
C ASN A 126 -5.37 -13.84 -0.56
N CYS A 127 -6.19 -13.22 0.28
CA CYS A 127 -6.10 -13.32 1.73
C CYS A 127 -7.07 -14.40 2.26
N ASP A 128 -6.62 -15.22 3.20
CA ASP A 128 -7.48 -16.19 3.89
C ASP A 128 -8.42 -15.48 4.87
N CYS A 129 -7.95 -14.41 5.53
CA CYS A 129 -8.74 -13.59 6.45
C CYS A 129 -8.20 -12.14 6.49
N LEU A 130 -8.67 -11.32 5.54
CA LEU A 130 -8.32 -9.90 5.49
C LEU A 130 -8.90 -9.15 6.70
N GLN A 131 -8.03 -8.54 7.51
CA GLN A 131 -8.40 -7.80 8.72
C GLN A 131 -8.64 -6.33 8.49
N GLY A 132 -7.94 -5.76 7.50
CA GLY A 132 -7.95 -4.34 7.28
C GLY A 132 -7.06 -3.89 6.15
N ILE A 133 -7.19 -2.61 5.84
CA ILE A 133 -6.39 -1.92 4.84
C ILE A 133 -5.67 -0.78 5.55
N GLU A 134 -4.35 -0.78 5.41
CA GLU A 134 -3.50 0.31 5.87
C GLU A 134 -3.24 1.23 4.69
N ASN A 135 -3.80 2.45 4.75
CA ASN A 135 -3.72 3.39 3.64
C ASN A 135 -2.85 4.59 3.98
N GLU A 136 -1.75 4.73 3.26
CA GLU A 136 -0.82 5.87 3.27
C GLU A 136 -1.03 6.70 1.99
N THR A 137 -2.19 7.36 1.89
CA THR A 137 -2.51 8.26 0.77
C THR A 137 -3.01 9.60 1.30
N LEU A 138 -2.58 10.67 0.64
CA LEU A 138 -3.15 12.00 0.77
C LEU A 138 -4.60 12.01 0.23
N THR A 139 -5.57 11.63 1.07
CA THR A 139 -6.99 12.02 1.04
C THR A 139 -7.82 11.82 -0.25
N LEU A 140 -7.29 11.21 -1.31
CA LEU A 140 -7.96 11.18 -2.61
C LEU A 140 -9.00 10.06 -2.78
N PHE A 141 -8.97 9.02 -1.96
CA PHE A 141 -9.71 7.77 -2.25
C PHE A 141 -10.41 7.11 -1.05
N VAL A 142 -10.42 7.74 0.13
CA VAL A 142 -10.95 7.11 1.35
C VAL A 142 -12.45 6.74 1.23
N PRO A 143 -13.34 7.56 0.63
CA PRO A 143 -14.76 7.24 0.55
C PRO A 143 -15.11 6.11 -0.43
N GLU A 144 -14.59 6.13 -1.67
CA GLU A 144 -14.89 5.10 -2.66
C GLU A 144 -14.31 3.73 -2.28
N LEU A 145 -13.09 3.71 -1.73
CA LEU A 145 -12.42 2.48 -1.30
C LEU A 145 -13.17 1.84 -0.11
N ALA A 146 -13.69 2.65 0.82
CA ALA A 146 -14.49 2.17 1.94
C ALA A 146 -15.85 1.58 1.50
N MET A 147 -16.51 2.20 0.50
CA MET A 147 -17.79 1.72 -0.03
C MET A 147 -17.68 0.39 -0.79
N LEU A 148 -16.64 0.20 -1.59
CA LEU A 148 -16.51 -1.00 -2.43
C LEU A 148 -16.19 -2.27 -1.62
N ILE A 149 -15.54 -2.10 -0.48
CA ILE A 149 -15.02 -3.19 0.34
C ILE A 149 -16.01 -3.57 1.47
N GLY A 150 -17.14 -2.86 1.57
CA GLY A 150 -18.27 -3.22 2.43
C GLY A 150 -18.08 -2.85 3.90
N PHE A 151 -17.26 -1.83 4.21
CA PHE A 151 -17.08 -1.37 5.59
C PHE A 151 -18.37 -0.73 6.14
N ARG A 152 -18.75 -1.14 7.36
CA ARG A 152 -19.93 -0.63 8.09
C ARG A 152 -19.59 0.42 9.15
N GLU A 153 -18.32 0.65 9.46
CA GLU A 153 -17.88 1.64 10.47
C GLU A 153 -16.94 2.70 9.87
N ASP A 154 -16.91 3.87 10.51
CA ASP A 154 -16.15 5.04 10.07
C ASP A 154 -14.63 4.76 10.07
N PRO A 155 -13.88 5.15 9.01
CA PRO A 155 -12.42 5.01 8.97
C PRO A 155 -11.73 5.70 10.15
N ILE A 156 -10.79 5.01 10.81
CA ILE A 156 -9.85 5.66 11.72
C ILE A 156 -8.71 6.25 10.88
N CYS A 157 -8.84 7.53 10.53
CA CYS A 157 -7.75 8.29 9.92
C CYS A 157 -6.89 8.94 11.01
N VAL A 158 -5.67 8.42 11.15
CA VAL A 158 -4.58 9.03 11.92
C VAL A 158 -3.94 10.10 11.04
N TYR A 159 -4.17 11.36 11.38
CA TYR A 159 -3.53 12.49 10.72
C TYR A 159 -2.14 12.72 11.32
N LEU A 160 -1.08 12.44 10.56
CA LEU A 160 0.28 12.86 10.89
C LEU A 160 0.53 14.23 10.26
N LEU A 161 0.59 15.27 11.08
CA LEU A 161 1.01 16.60 10.66
C LEU A 161 2.55 16.68 10.69
N GLU A 162 3.20 16.75 9.53
CA GLU A 162 4.60 17.19 9.46
C GLU A 162 4.71 18.64 8.99
N ASN A 163 5.72 19.34 9.51
CA ASN A 163 5.89 20.79 9.56
C ASN A 163 6.09 21.51 8.19
N ASN A 164 5.20 21.35 7.21
CA ASN A 164 5.14 22.20 6.00
C ASN A 164 3.86 22.02 5.15
N CYS A 165 2.68 22.13 5.76
CA CYS A 165 1.38 22.16 5.04
C CYS A 165 1.00 20.90 4.23
N GLU A 166 1.60 19.74 4.49
CA GLU A 166 1.13 18.45 3.97
C GLU A 166 0.46 17.67 5.12
N ILE A 167 -0.85 17.46 5.01
CA ILE A 167 -1.62 16.64 5.97
C ILE A 167 -1.42 15.18 5.56
N ASN A 168 -0.51 14.44 6.19
CA ASN A 168 -0.38 13.01 5.92
C ASN A 168 -1.53 12.25 6.62
N CYS A 169 -2.36 11.54 5.87
CA CYS A 169 -3.37 10.64 6.43
C CYS A 169 -2.85 9.21 6.39
N LEU A 170 -2.66 8.60 7.56
CA LEU A 170 -2.62 7.15 7.72
C LEU A 170 -4.05 6.72 8.09
N CYS A 171 -4.81 6.17 7.15
CA CYS A 171 -6.13 5.63 7.47
C CYS A 171 -6.01 4.11 7.66
N LEU A 172 -6.28 3.65 8.87
CA LEU A 172 -6.44 2.23 9.20
C LEU A 172 -7.92 1.90 9.10
N LEU A 173 -8.28 1.13 8.07
CA LEU A 173 -9.63 0.57 7.89
C LEU A 173 -9.65 -0.83 8.49
N TYR A 174 -10.41 -1.05 9.57
CA TYR A 174 -10.60 -2.37 10.16
C TYR A 174 -11.94 -2.96 9.72
N PHE A 175 -11.97 -4.25 9.39
CA PHE A 175 -13.23 -4.97 9.21
C PHE A 175 -13.77 -5.32 10.60
N SER A 176 -15.02 -4.93 10.92
CA SER A 176 -15.70 -5.46 12.11
C SER A 176 -16.18 -6.88 11.80
N GLU A 177 -15.76 -7.86 12.60
CA GLU A 177 -16.36 -9.21 12.60
C GLU A 177 -17.88 -9.18 12.88
#